data_AF-A0AAW4RPD1-F1
#
_entry.id   AF-A0AAW4RPD1-F1
#
_cell.length_a   1.000
_cell.length_b   1.000
_cell.length_c   1.000
_cell.angle_alpha   90.00
_cell.angle_beta   90.00
_cell.angle_gamma   90.00
#
_symmetry.space_group_name_H-M   'P 1'
#
loop_
_entity.id
_entity.type
_entity.pdbx_description
1 polymer ?
#
loop_
_entity_poly.entity_id
_entity_poly.type
_entity_poly.pdbx_seq_one_letter_code
_entity_poly.pdbx_strand_id
1 'polypeptide(L)' 'MDDITREGHYRMIRHYRHFWGPPMQILIDQACREVAGFEQLGDEELRQLMRDMDRGIECIREDIKFEDAGLLRSIL' A
#
# COMPACT_ATOMS: atom_id res chain seq x y z
N MET A 1 -14.76 -0.09 -9.51
CA MET A 1 -13.52 -0.11 -10.32
C MET A 1 -13.72 -1.24 -11.30
N ASP A 2 -13.42 -1.04 -12.59
CA ASP A 2 -13.52 -2.18 -13.52
C ASP A 2 -12.37 -3.17 -13.28
N ASP A 3 -12.55 -4.40 -13.77
CA ASP A 3 -11.59 -5.49 -13.56
C ASP A 3 -10.21 -5.19 -14.14
N ILE A 4 -10.15 -4.42 -15.25
CA ILE A 4 -8.90 -4.04 -15.91
C ILE A 4 -8.08 -3.12 -15.01
N THR A 5 -8.72 -2.10 -14.45
CA THR A 5 -8.12 -1.14 -13.52
C THR A 5 -7.65 -1.85 -12.25
N ARG A 6 -8.49 -2.76 -11.74
CA ARG A 6 -8.21 -3.54 -10.54
C ARG A 6 -6.99 -4.44 -10.69
N GLU A 7 -6.92 -5.18 -11.80
CA GLU A 7 -5.76 -6.00 -12.14
C GLU A 7 -4.51 -5.13 -12.37
N GLY A 8 -4.68 -3.91 -12.92
CA GLY A 8 -3.62 -2.91 -13.00
C GLY A 8 -3.04 -2.54 -11.63
N HIS A 9 -3.89 -2.29 -10.63
CA HIS A 9 -3.45 -2.04 -9.25
C HIS A 9 -2.71 -3.23 -8.66
N TYR A 10 -3.17 -4.47 -8.86
CA TYR A 10 -2.46 -5.65 -8.37
C TYR A 10 -1.03 -5.75 -8.92
N ARG A 11 -0.86 -5.51 -10.22
CA ARG A 11 0.48 -5.49 -10.84
C ARG A 11 1.36 -4.40 -10.23
N MET A 12 0.80 -3.22 -10.00
CA MET A 12 1.54 -2.09 -9.41
C MET A 12 1.95 -2.35 -7.96
N ILE A 13 1.05 -2.89 -7.13
CA ILE A 13 1.35 -3.26 -5.74
C ILE A 13 2.50 -4.28 -5.70
N ARG A 14 2.43 -5.32 -6.54
CA ARG A 14 3.49 -6.33 -6.66
C ARG A 14 4.82 -5.71 -7.11
N HIS A 15 4.78 -4.79 -8.07
CA HIS A 15 5.95 -4.07 -8.54
C HIS A 15 6.59 -3.21 -7.44
N TYR A 16 5.80 -2.38 -6.73
CA TYR A 16 6.30 -1.54 -5.65
C TYR A 16 6.87 -2.35 -4.50
N ARG A 17 6.18 -3.43 -4.09
CA ARG A 17 6.70 -4.36 -3.10
C ARG A 17 8.04 -4.96 -3.51
N HIS A 18 8.16 -5.39 -4.77
CA HIS A 18 9.40 -5.98 -5.26
C HIS A 18 10.56 -4.97 -5.29
N PHE A 19 10.29 -3.73 -5.72
CA PHE A 19 11.32 -2.71 -5.90
C PHE A 19 11.76 -2.06 -4.59
N TRP A 20 10.82 -1.70 -3.72
CA TRP A 20 11.09 -0.97 -2.48
C TRP A 20 11.19 -1.88 -1.24
N GLY A 21 10.73 -3.13 -1.34
CA GLY A 21 10.96 -4.15 -0.32
C GLY A 21 10.11 -3.97 0.95
N PRO A 22 10.70 -4.21 2.15
CA PRO A 22 9.98 -4.28 3.42
C PRO A 22 9.07 -3.08 3.76
N PRO A 23 9.43 -1.81 3.50
CA PRO A 23 8.55 -0.67 3.78
C PRO A 23 7.18 -0.80 3.11
N MET A 24 7.14 -1.28 1.86
CA MET A 24 5.88 -1.49 1.14
C MET A 24 5.07 -2.67 1.70
N GLN A 25 5.75 -3.70 2.24
CA GLN A 25 5.06 -4.81 2.89
C GLN A 25 4.28 -4.33 4.11
N ILE A 26 4.81 -3.39 4.89
CA ILE A 26 4.12 -2.85 6.07
C ILE A 26 2.80 -2.17 5.67
N LEU A 27 2.80 -1.42 4.56
CA LEU A 27 1.59 -0.77 4.05
C LEU A 27 0.55 -1.80 3.56
N ILE A 28 1.01 -2.86 2.89
CA ILE A 28 0.16 -3.97 2.47
C ILE A 28 -0.45 -4.67 3.69
N ASP A 29 0.35 -5.01 4.69
CA ASP A 29 -0.09 -5.69 5.92
C ASP A 29 -1.12 -4.83 6.67
N GLN A 30 -0.88 -3.52 6.74
CA GLN A 30 -1.81 -2.58 7.35
C GLN A 30 -3.16 -2.53 6.62
N ALA A 31 -3.15 -2.49 5.28
CA ALA A 31 -4.37 -2.49 4.49
C ALA A 31 -5.11 -3.83 4.58
N CYS A 32 -4.37 -4.94 4.68
CA CYS A 32 -4.92 -6.29 4.71
C CYS A 32 -5.27 -6.79 6.11
N ARG A 33 -5.42 -5.92 7.12
CA ARG A 33 -5.63 -6.37 8.52
C ARG A 33 -6.78 -7.37 8.69
N GLU A 34 -7.84 -7.23 7.90
CA GLU A 34 -9.06 -8.05 7.98
C GLU A 34 -9.19 -9.09 6.87
N VAL A 35 -8.21 -9.18 5.96
CA VAL A 35 -8.26 -10.05 4.77
C VAL A 35 -6.94 -10.77 4.54
N ALA A 36 -6.94 -11.88 3.80
CA ALA A 36 -5.73 -12.67 3.62
C ALA A 36 -4.68 -12.02 2.69
N GLY A 37 -5.07 -11.01 1.90
CA GLY A 37 -4.19 -10.33 0.95
C GLY A 37 -4.91 -9.23 0.20
N PHE A 38 -4.14 -8.39 -0.51
CA PHE A 38 -4.67 -7.19 -1.15
C PHE A 38 -5.65 -7.49 -2.29
N GLU A 39 -5.63 -8.70 -2.84
CA GLU A 39 -6.59 -9.16 -3.84
C GLU A 39 -8.03 -9.29 -3.29
N GLN A 40 -8.18 -9.40 -1.97
CA GLN A 40 -9.48 -9.49 -1.30
C GLN A 40 -10.02 -8.14 -0.80
N LEU A 41 -9.25 -7.05 -0.95
CA LEU A 41 -9.68 -5.71 -0.53
C LEU A 41 -10.88 -5.21 -1.35
N GLY A 42 -11.79 -4.48 -0.74
CA GLY A 42 -12.77 -3.69 -1.48
C GLY A 42 -12.09 -2.67 -2.40
N ASP A 43 -12.83 -2.15 -3.37
CA ASP A 43 -12.28 -1.16 -4.31
C ASP A 43 -11.72 0.08 -3.61
N GLU A 44 -12.37 0.55 -2.55
CA GLU A 44 -11.90 1.76 -1.85
C GLU A 44 -10.65 1.49 -1.02
N GLU A 45 -10.57 0.34 -0.38
CA GLU A 45 -9.39 -0.08 0.39
C GLU A 45 -8.19 -0.30 -0.55
N LEU A 46 -8.43 -0.88 -1.73
CA LEU A 46 -7.38 -1.06 -2.74
C LEU A 46 -6.87 0.30 -3.28
N ARG A 47 -7.77 1.26 -3.51
CA ARG A 47 -7.36 2.63 -3.88
C ARG A 47 -6.61 3.33 -2.76
N GLN A 48 -7.04 3.15 -1.52
CA GLN A 48 -6.34 3.71 -0.37
C GLN A 48 -4.94 3.13 -0.24
N LEU A 49 -4.78 1.81 -0.38
CA LEU A 49 -3.47 1.16 -0.40
C LEU A 49 -2.58 1.73 -1.50
N MET A 50 -3.09 1.89 -2.73
CA MET A 50 -2.32 2.50 -3.82
C MET A 50 -1.84 3.92 -3.47
N ARG A 51 -2.72 4.77 -2.93
CA ARG A 51 -2.36 6.12 -2.48
C ARG A 51 -1.30 6.09 -1.37
N ASP A 52 -1.43 5.17 -0.42
CA ASP A 52 -0.48 5.02 0.67
C ASP A 52 0.88 4.55 0.16
N MET A 53 0.92 3.65 -0.83
CA MET A 53 2.16 3.21 -1.47
C MET A 53 2.84 4.36 -2.24
N ASP A 54 2.09 5.15 -2.99
CA ASP A 54 2.63 6.32 -3.69
C ASP A 54 3.26 7.32 -2.71
N ARG A 55 2.55 7.63 -1.61
CA ARG A 55 3.09 8.46 -0.51
C ARG A 55 4.31 7.81 0.16
N GLY A 56 4.31 6.49 0.32
CA GLY A 56 5.44 5.74 0.86
C GLY A 56 6.70 5.88 -0.02
N ILE A 57 6.53 5.92 -1.34
CA ILE A 57 7.64 6.14 -2.27
C ILE A 57 8.21 7.55 -2.10
N GLU A 58 7.36 8.56 -1.97
CA GLU A 58 7.79 9.95 -1.68
C GLU A 58 8.57 10.01 -0.36
N CYS A 59 8.05 9.38 0.70
CA CYS A 59 8.72 9.33 2.00
C CYS A 59 10.11 8.69 1.92
N ILE A 60 10.26 7.56 1.21
CA ILE A 60 11.57 6.90 1.04
C ILE A 60 12.55 7.81 0.29
N ARG A 61 12.09 8.51 -0.75
CA ARG A 61 12.93 9.41 -1.56
C ARG A 61 13.41 10.63 -0.75
N GLU A 62 12.59 11.08 0.19
CA GLU A 62 12.86 12.25 1.03
C GLU A 62 13.50 11.90 2.38
N ASP A 63 13.80 10.61 2.63
CA ASP A 63 14.29 10.10 3.92
C ASP A 63 13.36 10.44 5.11
N ILE A 64 12.06 10.43 4.84
CA ILE A 64 11.00 10.65 5.84
C ILE A 64 10.49 9.31 6.34
N LYS A 65 10.38 9.16 7.66
CA LYS A 65 9.80 7.96 8.28
C LYS A 65 8.30 7.90 8.07
N PHE A 66 7.77 6.70 7.87
CA PHE A 66 6.33 6.50 7.62
C PHE A 66 5.47 6.92 8.81
N GLU A 67 5.98 6.79 10.03
CA GLU A 67 5.35 7.25 11.26
C GLU A 67 5.20 8.78 11.26
N ASP A 68 6.26 9.51 10.91
CA ASP A 68 6.27 10.97 10.88
C ASP A 68 5.35 11.51 9.76
N ALA A 69 5.20 10.76 8.67
CA ALA A 69 4.28 11.07 7.58
C ALA A 69 2.80 10.69 7.87
N GLY A 70 2.52 10.11 9.03
CA GLY A 70 1.19 9.60 9.41
C GLY A 70 0.69 8.48 8.49
N LEU A 71 1.61 7.74 7.87
CA LEU A 71 1.29 6.67 6.93
C LEU A 71 1.00 5.34 7.65
N LEU A 72 1.62 5.15 8.82
CA LEU A 72 1.30 4.03 9.72
C LEU A 72 0.21 4.45 10.71
N ARG A 73 -0.84 3.64 10.78
CA ARG A 73 -1.93 3.81 11.76
C ARG A 73 -1.44 3.26 13.09
N SER A 74 -1.50 4.09 14.13
CA SER A 74 -1.21 3.64 15.49
C SER A 74 -2.13 2.49 15.87
N ILE A 75 -1.55 1.42 16.42
CA ILE A 75 -2.30 0.30 17.00
C ILE A 75 -2.81 0.82 18.36
N LEU A 76 -3.97 1.47 18.37
CA LEU A 76 -4.74 1.74 19.59
C LEU A 76 -5.65 0.55 19.88
#